data_AF-R5BB56-F1
#
_entry.id   AF-R5BB56-F1
#
_cell.length_a   1.000
_cell.length_b   1.000
_cell.length_c   1.000
_cell.angle_alpha   90.00
_cell.angle_beta   90.00
_cell.angle_gamma   90.00
#
_symmetry.space_group_name_H-M   'P 1'
#
loop_
_entity.id
_entity.type
_entity.pdbx_description
1 polymer ?
#
loop_
_entity_poly.entity_id
_entity_poly.type
_entity_poly.pdbx_seq_one_letter_code
_entity_poly.pdbx_strand_id
1 'polypeptide(L)'
;MKVFTKIFTVLSLFVSGVSGYAASDSYDVFVPIAKYLGQGDAEKLSAWFDDNLEITIMSTTNDSSKNQAKQILKAFFSKHTPRSFEISHTASRSNSKYALGFLNAGGEVFEVTIFVSDCGGTYKIQQLKIDRIR
;
A
#
# COMPACT_ATOMS: atom_id res chain seq x y z
N MET A 1 11.96 74.43 4.48
CA MET A 1 10.78 74.45 5.37
C MET A 1 10.08 73.09 5.22
N LYS A 2 10.35 72.15 6.12
CA LYS A 2 9.37 71.61 7.08
C LYS A 2 7.94 71.55 6.51
N VAL A 3 7.46 70.36 6.19
CA VAL A 3 6.42 69.70 7.00
C VAL A 3 6.40 68.19 6.73
N PHE A 4 6.57 67.46 7.83
CA PHE A 4 6.34 66.03 7.98
C PHE A 4 4.84 65.75 7.93
N THR A 5 4.41 64.72 7.21
CA THR A 5 3.23 63.96 7.63
C THR A 5 3.45 62.49 7.27
N LYS A 6 3.66 61.68 8.30
CA LYS A 6 3.73 60.22 8.23
C LYS A 6 2.31 59.70 8.09
N ILE A 7 2.03 58.93 7.05
CA ILE A 7 0.81 58.14 6.95
C ILE A 7 1.25 56.67 6.95
N PHE A 8 0.97 56.04 8.09
CA PHE A 8 1.21 54.63 8.35
C PHE A 8 -0.05 53.89 7.89
N THR A 9 -0.01 53.24 6.72
CA THR A 9 -1.10 52.39 6.26
C THR A 9 -0.56 50.98 6.07
N VAL A 10 -0.76 50.17 7.11
CA VAL A 10 -0.54 48.73 7.08
C VAL A 10 -1.69 48.13 6.28
N LEU A 11 -1.39 47.63 5.07
CA LEU A 11 -2.33 46.83 4.30
C LEU A 11 -1.80 45.39 4.25
N SER A 12 -2.28 44.58 5.20
CA SER A 12 -2.09 43.14 5.23
C SER A 12 -2.96 42.51 4.13
N LEU A 13 -2.33 42.04 3.05
CA LEU A 13 -2.99 41.24 2.02
C LEU A 13 -2.71 39.77 2.31
N PHE A 14 -3.62 39.17 3.06
CA PHE A 14 -3.70 37.73 3.29
C PHE A 14 -4.31 37.09 2.04
N VAL A 15 -3.47 36.71 1.07
CA VAL A 15 -3.90 35.90 -0.08
C VAL A 15 -3.82 34.43 0.31
N SER A 16 -4.92 33.91 0.86
CA SER A 16 -5.17 32.47 0.99
C SER A 16 -5.91 32.01 -0.26
N GLY A 17 -5.22 31.30 -1.15
CA GLY A 17 -5.84 30.82 -2.38
C GLY A 17 -4.99 29.83 -3.16
N VAL A 18 -4.33 28.88 -2.48
CA VAL A 18 -3.82 27.68 -3.14
C VAL A 18 -4.84 26.56 -2.97
N SER A 19 -5.81 26.50 -3.88
CA SER A 19 -6.63 25.31 -4.07
C SER A 19 -5.82 24.29 -4.87
N GLY A 20 -4.90 23.62 -4.20
CA GLY A 20 -4.32 22.36 -4.69
C GLY A 20 -5.21 21.22 -4.24
N TYR A 21 -5.98 20.63 -5.16
CA TYR A 21 -6.43 19.25 -4.98
C TYR A 21 -5.73 18.40 -6.03
N ALA A 22 -4.92 17.51 -5.47
CA ALA A 22 -3.92 16.68 -6.10
C ALA A 22 -4.51 15.67 -7.08
N ALA A 23 -3.64 15.21 -7.98
CA ALA A 23 -3.86 14.06 -8.84
C ALA A 23 -4.42 12.86 -8.04
N SER A 24 -5.38 12.16 -8.63
CA SER A 24 -5.97 10.95 -8.08
C SER A 24 -4.91 9.87 -7.88
N ASP A 25 -4.48 9.70 -6.63
CA ASP A 25 -3.46 8.75 -6.21
C ASP A 25 -4.04 7.33 -6.12
N SER A 26 -4.21 6.69 -7.29
CA SER A 26 -4.66 5.29 -7.35
C SER A 26 -3.68 4.33 -6.65
N TYR A 27 -2.44 4.77 -6.40
CA TYR A 27 -1.33 3.98 -5.88
C TYR A 27 -1.19 4.01 -4.34
N ASP A 28 -1.83 4.96 -3.66
CA ASP A 28 -1.62 5.24 -2.22
C ASP A 28 -1.71 3.99 -1.33
N VAL A 29 -2.79 3.20 -1.47
CA VAL A 29 -3.02 2.00 -0.65
C VAL A 29 -1.89 0.96 -0.77
N PHE A 30 -1.26 0.87 -1.94
CA PHE A 30 -0.25 -0.16 -2.19
C PHE A 30 1.15 0.26 -1.75
N VAL A 31 1.42 1.55 -1.53
CA VAL A 31 2.73 2.03 -1.04
C VAL A 31 3.16 1.34 0.27
N PRO A 32 2.35 1.36 1.35
CA PRO A 32 2.72 0.70 2.59
C PRO A 32 2.74 -0.83 2.45
N ILE A 33 1.79 -1.41 1.71
CA ILE A 33 1.72 -2.86 1.47
C ILE A 33 3.00 -3.34 0.77
N ALA A 34 3.43 -2.65 -0.28
CA ALA A 34 4.64 -2.97 -1.02
C ALA A 34 5.89 -2.88 -0.15
N LYS A 35 5.98 -1.83 0.68
CA LYS A 35 7.06 -1.68 1.65
C LYS A 35 7.14 -2.86 2.61
N TYR A 36 6.02 -3.29 3.19
CA TYR A 36 6.01 -4.39 4.16
C TYR A 36 6.29 -5.75 3.51
N LEU A 37 5.85 -5.97 2.27
CA LEU A 37 6.23 -7.15 1.47
C LEU A 37 7.72 -7.19 1.21
N GLY A 38 8.31 -6.09 0.74
CA GLY A 38 9.75 -6.01 0.46
C GLY A 38 10.62 -6.17 1.72
N GLN A 39 10.12 -5.74 2.88
CA GLN A 39 10.78 -5.91 4.19
C GLN A 39 10.56 -7.29 4.82
N GLY A 40 9.63 -8.10 4.30
CA GLY A 40 9.20 -9.33 4.96
C GLY A 40 8.53 -9.10 6.32
N ASP A 41 7.95 -7.92 6.55
CA ASP A 41 7.32 -7.55 7.82
C ASP A 41 5.85 -8.02 7.82
N ALA A 42 5.66 -9.33 8.01
CA ALA A 42 4.33 -9.93 8.09
C ALA A 42 3.48 -9.36 9.26
N GLU A 43 4.10 -8.84 10.31
CA GLU A 43 3.39 -8.23 11.43
C GLU A 43 2.72 -6.92 10.99
N LYS A 44 3.47 -6.00 10.39
CA LYS A 44 2.91 -4.75 9.86
C LYS A 44 1.99 -4.99 8.66
N LEU A 45 2.32 -5.96 7.80
CA LEU A 45 1.46 -6.32 6.67
C LEU A 45 0.08 -6.82 7.15
N SER A 46 0.02 -7.56 8.27
CA SER A 46 -1.25 -8.07 8.79
C SER A 46 -2.25 -7.00 9.23
N ALA A 47 -1.80 -5.76 9.47
CA ALA A 47 -2.71 -4.64 9.73
C ALA A 47 -3.62 -4.32 8.53
N TRP A 48 -3.19 -4.70 7.33
CA TRP A 48 -3.89 -4.49 6.06
C TRP A 48 -4.80 -5.66 5.68
N PHE A 49 -4.71 -6.81 6.33
CA PHE A 49 -5.60 -7.94 6.06
C PHE A 49 -7.01 -7.61 6.51
N ASP A 50 -7.98 -8.08 5.72
CA ASP A 50 -9.32 -8.30 6.21
C ASP A 50 -9.32 -9.38 7.31
N ASP A 51 -10.39 -9.45 8.08
CA ASP A 51 -10.58 -10.49 9.10
C ASP A 51 -10.59 -11.89 8.48
N ASN A 52 -11.10 -12.01 7.25
CA ASN A 52 -11.05 -13.22 6.42
C ASN A 52 -10.52 -12.89 5.03
N LEU A 53 -9.50 -13.63 4.59
CA LEU A 53 -8.89 -13.43 3.27
C LEU A 53 -8.45 -14.76 2.65
N GLU A 54 -8.39 -14.78 1.33
CA GLU A 54 -7.80 -15.88 0.58
C GLU A 54 -6.28 -15.69 0.49
N ILE A 55 -5.50 -16.70 0.91
CA ILE A 55 -4.06 -16.75 0.67
C ILE A 55 -3.72 -17.93 -0.22
N THR A 56 -2.99 -17.65 -1.30
CA THR A 56 -2.40 -18.66 -2.19
C THR A 56 -0.88 -18.58 -2.13
N ILE A 57 -0.23 -19.68 -1.74
CA ILE A 57 1.24 -19.83 -1.79
C ILE A 57 1.58 -21.03 -2.66
N MET A 58 2.33 -20.83 -3.75
CA MET A 58 2.78 -21.88 -4.66
C MET A 58 1.64 -22.84 -5.05
N SER A 59 0.55 -22.27 -5.60
CA SER A 59 -0.68 -23.00 -5.98
C SER A 59 -1.51 -23.63 -4.85
N THR A 60 -1.13 -23.48 -3.58
CA THR A 60 -1.96 -23.92 -2.43
C THR A 60 -2.79 -22.75 -1.93
N THR A 61 -4.11 -22.81 -2.12
CA THR A 61 -5.06 -21.78 -1.69
C THR A 61 -5.76 -22.17 -0.39
N ASN A 62 -5.89 -21.22 0.53
CA ASN A 62 -6.64 -21.37 1.77
C ASN A 62 -7.44 -20.11 2.08
N ASP A 63 -8.71 -20.25 2.43
CA ASP A 63 -9.44 -19.23 3.19
C ASP A 63 -8.88 -19.19 4.61
N SER A 64 -8.47 -18.02 5.05
CA SER A 64 -7.73 -17.85 6.30
C SER A 64 -8.28 -16.66 7.09
N SER A 65 -8.29 -16.79 8.41
CA SER A 65 -8.36 -15.61 9.27
C SER A 65 -7.11 -14.76 9.11
N LYS A 66 -7.19 -13.47 9.43
CA LYS A 66 -6.04 -12.56 9.53
C LYS A 66 -4.84 -13.16 10.27
N ASN A 67 -5.08 -13.84 11.39
CA ASN A 67 -4.01 -14.44 12.18
C ASN A 67 -3.38 -15.65 11.49
N GLN A 68 -4.18 -16.52 10.86
CA GLN A 68 -3.67 -17.65 10.08
C GLN A 68 -2.86 -17.16 8.87
N ALA A 69 -3.39 -16.21 8.12
CA ALA A 69 -2.71 -15.56 6.99
C ALA A 69 -1.35 -14.97 7.39
N LYS A 70 -1.28 -14.29 8.53
CA LYS A 70 -0.02 -13.79 9.10
C LYS A 70 0.99 -14.91 9.36
N GLN A 71 0.56 -16.04 9.93
CA GLN A 71 1.45 -17.17 10.20
C GLN A 71 1.93 -17.84 8.91
N ILE A 72 1.05 -18.00 7.91
CA ILE A 72 1.41 -18.53 6.59
C ILE A 72 2.50 -17.67 5.96
N LEU A 73 2.34 -16.34 5.98
CA LEU A 73 3.35 -15.42 5.44
C LEU A 73 4.65 -15.41 6.24
N LYS A 74 4.60 -15.48 7.57
CA LYS A 74 5.81 -15.62 8.39
C LYS A 74 6.58 -16.89 8.02
N ALA A 75 5.88 -18.01 7.86
CA ALA A 75 6.49 -19.25 7.43
C ALA A 75 7.11 -19.13 6.02
N PHE A 76 6.40 -18.50 5.08
CA PHE A 76 6.93 -18.22 3.74
C PHE A 76 8.20 -17.34 3.80
N PHE A 77 8.19 -16.21 4.51
CA PHE A 77 9.34 -15.31 4.62
C PHE A 77 10.53 -15.92 5.37
N SER A 78 10.30 -16.85 6.31
CA SER A 78 11.38 -17.60 6.96
C SER A 78 12.12 -18.55 6.01
N LYS A 79 11.42 -19.08 5.00
CA LYS A 79 11.99 -19.96 3.97
C LYS A 79 12.58 -19.17 2.80
N HIS A 80 11.94 -18.08 2.44
CA HIS A 80 12.32 -17.19 1.36
C HIS A 80 12.43 -15.77 1.91
N THR A 81 13.62 -15.39 2.38
CA THR A 81 13.84 -14.07 2.98
C THR A 81 13.62 -12.96 1.94
N PRO A 82 12.63 -12.07 2.11
CA PRO A 82 12.37 -10.97 1.18
C PRO A 82 13.52 -9.97 1.12
N ARG A 83 13.73 -9.41 -0.07
CA ARG A 83 14.76 -8.39 -0.33
C ARG A 83 14.17 -7.12 -0.93
N SER A 84 13.29 -7.29 -1.91
CA SER A 84 12.58 -6.18 -2.55
C SER A 84 11.25 -6.65 -3.09
N PHE A 85 10.31 -5.71 -3.17
CA PHE A 85 9.04 -5.91 -3.83
C PHE A 85 8.76 -4.70 -4.72
N GLU A 86 8.47 -4.97 -5.99
CA GLU A 86 8.22 -3.94 -7.00
C GLU A 86 6.89 -4.20 -7.68
N ILE A 87 6.00 -3.21 -7.70
CA ILE A 87 4.71 -3.30 -8.37
C ILE A 87 4.92 -3.00 -9.86
N SER A 88 4.48 -3.93 -10.71
CA SER A 88 4.55 -3.81 -12.16
C SER A 88 3.25 -3.29 -12.78
N HIS A 89 2.11 -3.62 -12.16
CA HIS A 89 0.81 -3.21 -12.66
C HIS A 89 -0.18 -2.94 -11.53
N THR A 90 -1.07 -1.97 -11.73
CA THR A 90 -2.20 -1.73 -10.85
C THR A 90 -3.44 -1.44 -11.66
N ALA A 91 -4.61 -1.83 -11.16
CA ALA A 91 -5.85 -1.28 -11.65
C ALA A 91 -6.88 -1.13 -10.52
N SER A 92 -7.93 -0.37 -10.81
CA SER A 92 -9.00 -0.06 -9.86
C SER A 92 -10.34 -0.25 -10.55
N ARG A 93 -11.31 -0.83 -9.84
CA ARG A 93 -12.69 -1.01 -10.29
C ARG A 93 -13.64 -0.85 -9.12
N SER A 94 -14.51 0.17 -9.19
CA SER A 94 -15.47 0.47 -8.12
C SER A 94 -14.75 0.64 -6.77
N ASN A 95 -15.11 -0.17 -5.78
CA ASN A 95 -14.57 -0.22 -4.43
C ASN A 95 -13.39 -1.21 -4.29
N SER A 96 -12.89 -1.79 -5.38
CA SER A 96 -11.78 -2.74 -5.35
C SER A 96 -10.60 -2.24 -6.17
N LYS A 97 -9.39 -2.56 -5.70
CA LYS A 97 -8.14 -2.31 -6.42
C LYS A 97 -7.31 -3.58 -6.43
N TYR A 98 -6.48 -3.73 -7.46
CA TYR A 98 -5.50 -4.80 -7.50
C TYR A 98 -4.12 -4.30 -7.90
N ALA A 99 -3.11 -5.01 -7.41
CA ALA A 99 -1.72 -4.82 -7.80
C ALA A 99 -1.11 -6.16 -8.20
N LEU A 100 -0.29 -6.13 -9.24
CA LEU A 100 0.61 -7.20 -9.63
C LEU A 100 2.04 -6.70 -9.42
N GLY A 101 2.89 -7.52 -8.81
CA GLY A 101 4.28 -7.16 -8.60
C GLY A 101 5.19 -8.37 -8.45
N PHE A 102 6.47 -8.10 -8.28
CA PHE A 102 7.52 -9.09 -8.21
C PHE A 102 8.26 -8.98 -6.88
N LEU A 103 8.28 -10.09 -6.14
CA LEU A 103 8.97 -10.23 -4.87
C LEU A 103 10.27 -11.00 -5.07
N ASN A 104 11.40 -10.34 -4.84
CA ASN A 104 12.70 -11.00 -4.78
C ASN A 104 12.89 -11.55 -3.36
N ALA A 105 12.94 -12.87 -3.21
CA ALA A 105 13.04 -13.51 -1.91
C ALA A 105 13.81 -14.84 -1.97
N GLY A 106 14.73 -15.07 -1.04
CA GLY A 106 15.47 -16.34 -0.95
C GLY A 106 16.33 -16.70 -2.18
N GLY A 107 16.68 -15.73 -3.03
CA GLY A 107 17.38 -15.97 -4.30
C GLY A 107 16.46 -16.31 -5.47
N GLU A 108 15.15 -16.19 -5.28
CA GLU A 108 14.12 -16.47 -6.27
C GLU A 108 13.24 -15.24 -6.51
N VAL A 109 12.46 -15.28 -7.59
CA VAL A 109 11.46 -14.25 -7.91
C VAL A 109 10.07 -14.87 -7.86
N PHE A 110 9.19 -14.22 -7.10
CA PHE A 110 7.78 -14.59 -7.00
C PHE A 110 6.91 -13.51 -7.61
N GLU A 111 5.92 -13.91 -8.41
CA GLU A 111 4.82 -13.04 -8.81
C GLU A 111 3.84 -12.94 -7.65
N VAL A 112 3.47 -11.71 -7.29
CA VAL A 112 2.51 -11.43 -6.22
C VAL A 112 1.32 -10.69 -6.80
N THR A 113 0.13 -11.25 -6.60
CA THR A 113 -1.14 -10.57 -6.88
C THR A 113 -1.80 -10.19 -5.57
N ILE A 114 -2.23 -8.93 -5.46
CA ILE A 114 -2.85 -8.37 -4.27
C ILE A 114 -4.20 -7.79 -4.69
N PHE A 115 -5.29 -8.23 -4.06
CA PHE A 115 -6.59 -7.60 -4.19
C PHE A 115 -6.99 -6.95 -2.88
N VAL A 116 -7.37 -5.68 -2.97
CA VAL A 116 -7.91 -4.91 -1.84
C VAL A 116 -9.32 -4.43 -2.17
N SER A 117 -10.17 -4.36 -1.15
CA SER A 117 -11.51 -3.78 -1.23
C SER A 117 -11.71 -2.75 -0.13
N ASP A 118 -12.51 -1.73 -0.40
CA ASP A 118 -12.92 -0.74 0.59
C ASP A 118 -13.90 -1.35 1.60
N CYS A 119 -13.52 -1.31 2.87
CA CYS A 119 -14.26 -1.79 4.03
C CYS A 119 -14.55 -0.59 4.94
N GLY A 120 -15.52 0.24 4.54
CA GLY A 120 -16.00 1.37 5.35
C GLY A 120 -15.03 2.55 5.44
N GLY A 121 -14.34 2.89 4.35
CA GLY A 121 -13.38 3.98 4.27
C GLY A 121 -11.94 3.56 4.49
N THR A 122 -11.68 2.25 4.65
CA THR A 122 -10.32 1.69 4.71
C THR A 122 -10.20 0.50 3.78
N TYR A 123 -9.16 0.47 2.96
CA TYR A 123 -8.90 -0.67 2.09
C TYR A 123 -8.27 -1.82 2.87
N LYS A 124 -8.78 -3.04 2.64
CA LYS A 124 -8.29 -4.29 3.23
C LYS A 124 -7.97 -5.32 2.16
N ILE A 125 -6.91 -6.10 2.38
CA ILE A 125 -6.49 -7.20 1.52
C ILE A 125 -7.49 -8.35 1.70
N GLN A 126 -8.18 -8.68 0.60
CA GLN A 126 -9.13 -9.79 0.50
C GLN A 126 -8.47 -11.03 -0.10
N GLN A 127 -7.46 -10.84 -0.94
CA GLN A 127 -6.71 -11.91 -1.57
C GLN A 127 -5.25 -11.54 -1.72
N LEU A 128 -4.37 -12.48 -1.33
CA LEU A 128 -2.94 -12.38 -1.55
C LEU A 128 -2.44 -13.69 -2.16
N LYS A 129 -1.89 -13.60 -3.36
CA LYS A 129 -1.36 -14.73 -4.10
C LYS A 129 0.13 -14.55 -4.34
N ILE A 130 0.92 -15.57 -4.05
CA ILE A 130 2.37 -15.61 -4.27
C ILE A 130 2.71 -16.89 -5.02
N ASP A 131 3.17 -16.77 -6.26
CA ASP A 131 3.60 -17.89 -7.09
C ASP A 131 5.04 -17.70 -7.57
N ARG A 132 5.80 -18.79 -7.64
CA ARG A 132 7.15 -18.76 -8.20
C ARG A 132 7.07 -18.56 -9.71
N ILE A 133 7.84 -17.60 -10.23
CA ILE A 133 8.03 -17.44 -11.67
C ILE A 133 8.88 -18.60 -12.18
N ARG A 134 8.38 -19.31 -13.20
CA ARG A 134 9.10 -20.41 -13.84
C ARG A 134 10.17 -19.91 -14.80
#